data_AF-A0AA43A7J2-F1
#
_entry.id   AF-A0AA43A7J2-F1
#
_cell.length_a   1.000
_cell.length_b   1.000
_cell.length_c   1.000
_cell.angle_alpha   90.00
_cell.angle_beta   90.00
_cell.angle_gamma   90.00
#
_symmetry.space_group_name_H-M   'P 1'
#
loop_
_entity.id
_entity.type
_entity.pdbx_description
1 polymer ?
#
loop_
_entity_poly.entity_id
_entity_poly.type
_entity_poly.pdbx_seq_one_letter_code
_entity_poly.pdbx_strand_id
1 'polypeptide(L)'
;GEACAICKASTSMMTTIVKGKSKTDAEQMVQEFRDMTTGKLDPAGPHHLGRLTVFAGVRDLPTRVKCAILPWHTLHAAFAGAESASTE
;
A
#
# COMPACT_ATOMS: atom_id res chain seq x y z
N GLY A 1 -15.86 4.61 -11.29
CA GLY A 1 -14.44 4.99 -11.34
C GLY A 1 -13.60 3.83 -11.83
N GLU A 2 -12.76 4.03 -12.85
CA GLU A 2 -11.88 2.99 -13.38
C GLU A 2 -10.54 3.01 -12.63
N ALA A 3 -10.35 2.08 -11.69
CA ALA A 3 -9.05 1.91 -11.04
C ALA A 3 -8.05 1.32 -12.05
N CYS A 4 -6.86 1.92 -12.20
CA CYS A 4 -5.84 1.37 -13.08
C CYS A 4 -5.39 -0.03 -12.62
N ALA A 5 -4.81 -0.83 -13.52
CA ALA A 5 -4.38 -2.21 -13.22
C ALA A 5 -3.47 -2.31 -11.96
N ILE A 6 -2.59 -1.32 -11.76
CA ILE A 6 -1.69 -1.24 -10.59
C ILE A 6 -2.48 -1.02 -9.31
N CYS A 7 -3.49 -0.15 -9.33
CA CYS A 7 -4.37 0.09 -8.18
C CYS A 7 -5.13 -1.19 -7.81
N LYS A 8 -5.74 -1.87 -8.80
CA LYS A 8 -6.45 -3.15 -8.57
C LYS A 8 -5.51 -4.23 -7.99
N ALA A 9 -4.31 -4.37 -8.57
CA ALA A 9 -3.32 -5.33 -8.10
C ALA A 9 -2.87 -5.03 -6.66
N SER A 10 -2.57 -3.75 -6.36
CA SER A 10 -2.17 -3.30 -5.02
C SER A 10 -3.27 -3.59 -4.00
N THR A 11 -4.52 -3.22 -4.30
CA THR A 11 -5.68 -3.51 -3.43
C THR A 11 -5.85 -5.01 -3.18
N SER A 12 -5.77 -5.85 -4.22
CA SER A 12 -5.95 -7.30 -4.08
C SER A 12 -4.84 -7.96 -3.25
N MET A 13 -3.58 -7.55 -3.44
CA MET A 13 -2.48 -8.05 -2.62
C MET A 13 -2.56 -7.53 -1.18
N MET A 14 -2.89 -6.24 -1.00
CA MET A 14 -3.08 -5.61 0.30
C MET A 14 -4.12 -6.37 1.14
N THR A 15 -5.33 -6.60 0.60
CA THR A 15 -6.40 -7.30 1.35
C THR A 15 -6.00 -8.71 1.75
N THR A 16 -5.24 -9.40 0.90
CA THR A 16 -4.75 -10.75 1.19
C THR A 16 -3.73 -10.76 2.32
N ILE A 17 -2.81 -9.78 2.35
CA ILE A 17 -1.69 -9.77 3.29
C ILE A 17 -2.09 -9.16 4.64
N VAL A 18 -2.98 -8.18 4.64
CA VAL A 18 -3.49 -7.55 5.88
C VAL A 18 -4.45 -8.47 6.62
N LYS A 19 -5.11 -9.41 5.93
CA LYS A 19 -6.04 -10.36 6.54
C LYS A 19 -5.32 -11.23 7.57
N GLY A 20 -5.78 -11.19 8.82
CA GLY A 20 -5.21 -11.96 9.93
C GLY A 20 -3.99 -11.33 10.59
N LYS A 21 -3.58 -10.13 10.18
CA LYS A 21 -2.54 -9.34 10.86
C LYS A 21 -3.14 -8.43 11.91
N SER A 22 -2.32 -8.05 12.90
CA SER A 22 -2.70 -7.03 13.87
C SER A 22 -2.78 -5.65 13.21
N LYS A 23 -3.52 -4.72 13.83
CA LYS A 23 -3.57 -3.32 13.37
C LYS A 23 -2.17 -2.71 13.28
N THR A 24 -1.33 -2.96 14.29
CA THR A 24 0.05 -2.46 14.34
C THR A 24 0.91 -2.99 13.19
N ASP A 25 0.81 -4.29 12.88
CA ASP A 25 1.52 -4.87 11.72
C ASP A 25 1.04 -4.23 10.42
N ALA A 26 -0.27 -4.03 10.26
CA ALA A 26 -0.83 -3.46 9.06
C ALA A 26 -0.43 -1.98 8.89
N GLU A 27 -0.37 -1.20 9.97
CA GLU A 27 0.15 0.17 9.97
C GLU A 27 1.65 0.20 9.61
N GLN A 28 2.44 -0.72 10.14
CA GLN A 28 3.86 -0.85 9.76
C GLN A 28 4.03 -1.17 8.28
N MET A 29 3.22 -2.09 7.75
CA MET A 29 3.23 -2.42 6.33
C MET A 29 2.83 -1.24 5.43
N VAL A 30 1.88 -0.40 5.86
CA VAL A 30 1.54 0.85 5.14
C VAL A 30 2.76 1.75 5.03
N GLN A 31 3.50 1.96 6.13
CA GLN A 31 4.68 2.81 6.14
C GLN A 31 5.79 2.24 5.26
N GLU A 32 6.11 0.96 5.43
CA GLU A 32 7.12 0.29 4.62
C GLU A 32 6.80 0.34 3.12
N PHE A 33 5.53 0.17 2.74
CA PHE A 33 5.11 0.21 1.33
C PHE A 33 5.27 1.61 0.73
N ARG A 34 4.93 2.66 1.51
CA ARG A 34 5.14 4.06 1.13
C ARG A 34 6.62 4.37 0.98
N ASP A 35 7.44 3.92 1.91
CA ASP A 35 8.88 4.15 1.87
C ASP A 35 9.52 3.40 0.70
N MET A 36 9.09 2.17 0.40
CA MET A 36 9.58 1.41 -0.75
C MET A 36 9.25 2.09 -2.07
N THR A 37 7.99 2.51 -2.25
CA THR A 37 7.53 3.18 -3.48
C THR A 37 8.07 4.60 -3.64
N THR A 38 8.58 5.22 -2.58
CA THR A 38 9.26 6.52 -2.61
C THR A 38 10.79 6.41 -2.60
N GLY A 39 11.34 5.19 -2.62
CA GLY A 39 12.78 4.93 -2.65
C GLY A 39 13.50 5.13 -1.31
N LYS A 40 12.76 5.27 -0.20
CA LYS A 40 13.29 5.39 1.16
C LYS A 40 13.57 4.04 1.84
N LEU A 41 12.93 2.97 1.36
CA LEU A 41 13.13 1.61 1.86
C LEU A 41 13.70 0.72 0.76
N ASP A 42 14.72 -0.05 1.12
CA ASP A 42 15.31 -1.05 0.23
C ASP A 42 14.50 -2.37 0.30
N PRO A 43 13.88 -2.82 -0.81
CA PRO A 43 13.16 -4.10 -0.86
C PRO A 43 14.07 -5.32 -0.71
N ALA A 44 15.39 -5.17 -0.73
CA ALA A 44 16.32 -6.27 -0.44
C ALA A 44 16.57 -6.48 1.07
N GLY A 45 16.12 -5.55 1.91
CA GLY A 45 16.31 -5.60 3.36
C GLY A 45 15.22 -6.38 4.12
N PRO A 46 15.35 -6.51 5.46
CA PRO A 46 14.30 -7.09 6.30
C PRO A 46 13.08 -6.16 6.35
N HIS A 47 11.93 -6.64 5.86
CA HIS A 47 10.66 -5.91 5.85
C HIS A 47 9.45 -6.86 5.93
N HIS A 48 8.27 -6.32 6.24
CA HIS A 48 7.01 -7.06 6.34
C HIS A 48 6.23 -7.12 5.02
N LEU A 49 6.72 -6.45 3.96
CA LEU A 49 6.07 -6.34 2.66
C LEU A 49 5.98 -7.66 1.88
N GLY A 50 6.97 -8.56 2.03
CA GLY A 50 6.99 -9.88 1.39
C GLY A 50 6.73 -9.81 -0.12
N ARG A 51 5.53 -10.22 -0.56
CA ARG A 51 5.11 -10.24 -1.97
C ARG A 51 4.86 -8.84 -2.57
N LEU A 52 4.70 -7.81 -1.73
CA LEU A 52 4.47 -6.43 -2.19
C LEU A 52 5.74 -5.80 -2.78
N THR A 53 6.91 -6.39 -2.57
CA THR A 53 8.18 -5.99 -3.20
C THR A 53 8.13 -5.98 -4.72
N VAL A 54 7.18 -6.69 -5.34
CA VAL A 54 6.91 -6.59 -6.78
C VAL A 54 6.58 -5.15 -7.22
N PHE A 55 6.04 -4.32 -6.31
CA PHE A 55 5.76 -2.91 -6.55
C PHE A 55 6.99 -2.00 -6.35
N ALA A 56 8.16 -2.53 -5.97
CA ALA A 56 9.37 -1.73 -5.82
C ALA A 56 9.73 -0.99 -7.12
N GLY A 57 9.53 -1.62 -8.28
CA GLY A 57 9.74 -0.98 -9.59
C GLY A 57 8.76 0.16 -9.91
N VAL A 58 7.68 0.32 -9.13
CA VAL A 58 6.76 1.46 -9.29
C VAL A 58 7.44 2.77 -8.87
N ARG A 59 8.50 2.73 -8.05
CA ARG A 59 9.26 3.92 -7.67
C ARG A 59 9.83 4.68 -8.88
N ASP A 60 10.13 3.96 -9.96
CA ASP A 60 10.65 4.51 -11.21
C ASP A 60 9.53 5.09 -12.11
N LEU A 61 8.26 4.95 -11.69
CA LEU A 61 7.06 5.42 -12.39
C LEU A 61 6.25 6.38 -11.50
N PRO A 62 6.67 7.65 -11.34
CA PRO A 62 6.07 8.59 -10.38
C PRO A 62 4.57 8.83 -10.62
N THR A 63 4.10 8.74 -11.86
CA THR A 63 2.68 8.82 -12.21
C THR A 63 1.87 7.61 -11.73
N ARG A 64 2.51 6.47 -11.50
CA ARG A 64 1.91 5.21 -11.02
C ARG A 64 2.07 4.97 -9.53
N VAL A 65 3.03 5.63 -8.88
CA VAL A 65 3.21 5.62 -7.41
C VAL A 65 1.90 5.98 -6.70
N LYS A 66 1.25 7.07 -7.11
CA LYS A 66 -0.03 7.51 -6.52
C LYS A 66 -1.11 6.42 -6.61
N CYS A 67 -1.19 5.71 -7.73
CA CYS A 67 -2.16 4.63 -7.92
C CYS A 67 -1.86 3.40 -7.06
N ALA A 68 -0.59 3.12 -6.78
CA ALA A 68 -0.19 1.98 -5.95
C ALA A 68 -0.45 2.23 -4.46
N ILE A 69 -0.24 3.47 -3.98
CA ILE A 69 -0.34 3.82 -2.55
C ILE A 69 -1.79 4.14 -2.14
N LEU A 70 -2.66 4.58 -3.05
CA LEU A 70 -4.04 4.97 -2.72
C LEU A 70 -4.80 3.96 -1.82
N PRO A 71 -4.78 2.63 -2.09
CA PRO A 71 -5.47 1.65 -1.24
C PRO A 71 -4.91 1.59 0.19
N TRP A 72 -3.60 1.79 0.33
CA TRP A 72 -2.90 1.81 1.62
C TRP A 72 -3.24 3.04 2.45
N HIS A 73 -3.44 4.19 1.79
CA HIS A 73 -3.97 5.39 2.44
C HIS A 73 -5.39 5.15 2.98
N THR A 74 -6.26 4.52 2.18
CA THR A 74 -7.62 4.17 2.62
C THR A 74 -7.58 3.21 3.80
N LEU A 75 -6.71 2.20 3.77
CA LEU A 75 -6.54 1.26 4.88
C LEU A 75 -6.08 1.96 6.17
N HIS A 76 -5.08 2.84 6.07
CA HIS A 76 -4.60 3.63 7.20
C HIS A 76 -5.69 4.56 7.76
N ALA A 77 -6.46 5.21 6.89
CA ALA A 77 -7.58 6.05 7.30
C ALA A 77 -8.67 5.23 8.02
N ALA A 78 -8.98 4.03 7.52
CA ALA A 78 -9.91 3.11 8.17
C ALA A 78 -9.42 2.69 9.56
N PHE A 79 -8.12 2.45 9.74
CA PHE A 79 -7.55 2.17 11.06
C PHE A 79 -7.52 3.38 12.00
N ALA A 80 -7.35 4.59 11.46
CA ALA A 80 -7.36 5.83 12.22
C ALA A 80 -8.78 6.27 12.66
N GLY A 81 -9.83 5.53 12.29
CA GLY A 81 -11.22 5.87 12.61
C GLY A 81 -11.75 7.05 11.78
N ALA A 82 -11.13 7.37 10.64
CA ALA A 82 -11.64 8.38 9.73
C ALA A 82 -12.81 7.81 8.93
N GLU A 83 -14.00 7.84 9.53
CA GLU A 83 -15.31 7.67 8.88
C GLU A 83 -15.60 8.86 7.95
N SER A 84 -14.85 8.98 6.86
CA SER A 84 -15.20 9.89 5.76
C SER A 84 -14.88 9.22 4.44
N ALA A 85 -15.61 8.14 4.16
CA ALA A 85 -15.87 7.69 2.80
C ALA A 85 -16.80 8.72 2.12
N SER A 86 -16.31 9.94 1.88
CA SER A 86 -16.96 10.86 0.94
C SER A 86 -16.63 10.34 -0.46
N THR A 87 -17.46 9.41 -0.93
CA THR A 87 -17.47 8.96 -2.31
C THR A 87 -18.26 10.01 -3.07
N GLU A 88 -17.57 10.77 -3.93
CA GLU A 88 -18.22 11.53 -5.02
C GLU A 88 -18.57 10.57 -6.17
#